data_AF-A0A1S1Z5M7-F1
#
_entry.id   AF-A0A1S1Z5M7-F1
#
_cell.length_a   1.000
_cell.length_b   1.000
_cell.length_c   1.000
_cell.angle_alpha   90.00
_cell.angle_beta   90.00
_cell.angle_gamma   90.00
#
_symmetry.space_group_name_H-M   'P 1'
#
loop_
_entity.id
_entity.type
_entity.pdbx_description
1 polymer ?
#
loop_
_entity_poly.entity_id
_entity_poly.type
_entity_poly.pdbx_seq_one_letter_code
_entity_poly.pdbx_strand_id
1 'polypeptide(L)'
;MIPHKLYKYNKTILLRNLEDKQYIRKRVDYYNKLNTKYNIPTNSIRLSDLKLTGHSSTYYFDLTLISDLFSKHKKINFLFGDITHVPDEPTIVKSRPISDNNQNSILLKLNKIRHFNFIDDWKKFDDKKNMLVTRGQVFINHKNRIDLLEKYFDHPLCNIGNTRKDLEAEATPSGRTFNMNTMSIEEQLDYKFIFAWEGNDVATNLKWIMSSNSIAVMPTPKNETWFMEGSLTPDYHYIHVKDDYSDLIEKIKYYSDNSSEAKNIIQNAHDFVNQFNDIRRELQIQTLVLDKYFKNSDQYPIK
;
A
#
# COMPACT_ATOMS: atom_id res chain seq x y z
N MET A 1 6.60 16.08 12.15
CA MET A 1 6.68 15.55 13.54
C MET A 1 5.59 16.26 14.35
N ILE A 2 4.44 15.62 14.56
CA ILE A 2 3.31 16.28 15.25
C ILE A 2 3.53 16.14 16.77
N PRO A 3 3.45 17.22 17.56
CA PRO A 3 3.77 17.18 18.99
C PRO A 3 2.92 16.16 19.77
N HIS A 4 3.60 15.28 20.50
CA HIS A 4 3.07 14.21 21.35
C HIS A 4 2.05 14.70 22.42
N LYS A 5 1.99 16.01 22.71
CA LYS A 5 1.07 16.58 23.71
C LYS A 5 -0.31 16.94 23.18
N LEU A 6 -0.54 16.97 21.87
CA LEU A 6 -1.85 17.26 21.27
C LEU A 6 -2.74 16.01 21.13
N TYR A 7 -2.20 14.80 21.38
CA TYR A 7 -2.90 13.52 21.16
C TYR A 7 -3.36 12.80 22.43
N LYS A 8 -3.66 13.51 23.53
CA LYS A 8 -4.51 12.93 24.57
C LYS A 8 -5.98 12.94 24.10
N TYR A 9 -6.22 12.44 22.88
CA TYR A 9 -7.55 12.31 22.31
C TYR A 9 -8.30 11.31 23.17
N ASN A 10 -9.31 11.84 23.86
CA ASN A 10 -10.36 11.00 24.37
C ASN A 10 -10.99 10.28 23.17
N LYS A 11 -10.91 8.95 23.12
CA LYS A 11 -11.56 8.12 22.10
C LYS A 11 -13.00 8.58 21.83
N THR A 12 -13.72 8.96 22.88
CA THR A 12 -15.09 9.50 22.78
C THR A 12 -15.14 10.77 21.94
N ILE A 13 -14.19 11.69 22.11
CA ILE A 13 -14.14 12.94 21.33
C ILE A 13 -13.81 12.65 19.87
N LEU A 14 -12.83 11.78 19.60
CA LEU A 14 -12.47 11.41 18.23
C LEU A 14 -13.66 10.78 17.49
N LEU A 15 -14.42 9.94 18.18
CA LEU A 15 -15.59 9.24 17.63
C LEU A 15 -16.91 10.04 17.73
N ARG A 16 -16.88 11.30 18.21
CA ARG A 16 -18.04 12.20 18.09
C ARG A 16 -18.21 12.62 16.64
N ASN A 17 -19.48 12.76 16.23
CA ASN A 17 -19.88 13.24 14.91
C ASN A 17 -19.25 12.44 13.76
N LEU A 18 -19.41 11.11 13.80
CA LEU A 18 -19.07 10.27 12.64
C LEU A 18 -20.02 10.64 11.50
N GLU A 19 -19.49 11.37 10.52
CA GLU A 19 -20.11 11.58 9.22
C GLU A 19 -19.96 10.31 8.38
N ASP A 20 -20.92 10.07 7.49
CA ASP A 20 -20.89 8.94 6.55
C ASP A 20 -20.62 7.57 7.24
N LYS A 21 -21.44 7.27 8.25
CA LYS A 21 -21.29 6.06 9.09
C LYS A 21 -21.28 4.77 8.28
N GLN A 22 -22.03 4.72 7.18
CA GLN A 22 -22.08 3.55 6.31
C GLN A 22 -20.74 3.33 5.60
N TYR A 23 -20.17 4.39 5.01
CA TYR A 23 -18.83 4.33 4.42
C TYR A 23 -17.77 3.92 5.45
N ILE A 24 -17.76 4.55 6.61
CA ILE A 24 -16.81 4.22 7.70
C ILE A 24 -16.95 2.75 8.09
N ARG A 25 -18.17 2.24 8.27
CA ARG A 25 -18.40 0.84 8.61
C ARG A 25 -17.89 -0.10 7.53
N LYS A 26 -18.16 0.19 6.25
CA LYS A 26 -17.63 -0.60 5.12
C LYS A 26 -16.11 -0.68 5.14
N ARG A 27 -15.43 0.45 5.40
CA ARG A 27 -13.96 0.51 5.52
C ARG A 27 -13.45 -0.30 6.72
N VAL A 28 -14.09 -0.15 7.89
CA VAL A 28 -13.73 -0.93 9.09
C VAL A 28 -13.86 -2.43 8.84
N ASP A 29 -14.95 -2.86 8.21
CA ASP A 29 -15.20 -4.27 7.90
C ASP A 29 -14.25 -4.81 6.82
N TYR A 30 -13.78 -3.96 5.91
CA TYR A 30 -12.73 -4.29 4.95
C TYR A 30 -11.39 -4.58 5.63
N TYR A 31 -10.96 -3.69 6.54
CA TYR A 31 -9.66 -3.81 7.22
C TYR A 31 -9.65 -4.86 8.33
N ASN A 32 -10.79 -5.08 8.99
CA ASN A 32 -10.96 -6.07 10.04
C ASN A 32 -12.18 -6.95 9.75
N LYS A 33 -11.91 -8.14 9.20
CA LYS A 33 -12.94 -9.11 8.81
C LYS A 33 -13.40 -10.02 9.96
N LEU A 34 -12.90 -9.83 11.19
CA LEU A 34 -13.32 -10.63 12.34
C LEU A 34 -14.79 -10.35 12.64
N ASN A 35 -15.63 -11.38 12.55
CA ASN A 35 -17.07 -11.25 12.82
C ASN A 35 -17.54 -12.16 13.97
N THR A 36 -16.62 -12.94 14.54
CA THR A 36 -16.88 -13.83 15.67
C THR A 36 -15.97 -13.48 16.85
N LYS A 37 -16.38 -13.90 18.05
CA LYS A 37 -15.54 -13.82 19.24
C LYS A 37 -14.36 -14.78 19.12
N TYR A 38 -13.22 -14.39 19.67
CA TYR A 38 -12.02 -15.22 19.71
C TYR A 38 -11.29 -15.01 21.05
N ASN A 39 -10.55 -16.02 21.46
CA ASN A 39 -9.68 -15.90 22.62
C ASN A 39 -8.43 -15.12 22.23
N ILE A 40 -8.09 -14.12 23.03
CA ILE A 40 -6.82 -13.42 22.85
C ILE A 40 -5.66 -14.42 23.01
N PRO A 41 -4.73 -14.50 22.06
CA PRO A 41 -3.61 -15.43 22.16
C PRO A 41 -2.76 -15.25 23.41
N THR A 42 -2.21 -16.37 23.91
CA THR A 42 -1.43 -16.41 25.15
C THR A 42 -0.21 -15.49 25.09
N ASN A 43 0.43 -15.41 23.92
CA ASN A 43 1.64 -14.62 23.67
C ASN A 43 1.35 -13.15 23.29
N SER A 44 0.09 -12.70 23.30
CA SER A 44 -0.25 -11.31 23.05
C SER A 44 0.33 -10.38 24.12
N ILE A 45 0.96 -9.30 23.68
CA ILE A 45 1.57 -8.33 24.59
C ILE A 45 0.56 -7.25 24.99
N ARG A 46 0.71 -6.70 26.20
CA ARG A 46 -0.12 -5.56 26.63
C ARG A 46 0.31 -4.29 25.89
N LEU A 47 -0.63 -3.36 25.72
CA LEU A 47 -0.34 -2.04 25.19
C LEU A 47 0.66 -1.26 26.05
N SER A 48 0.70 -1.50 27.37
CA SER A 48 1.74 -0.96 28.27
C SER A 48 3.14 -1.45 27.95
N ASP A 49 3.25 -2.61 27.31
CA ASP A 49 4.52 -3.33 27.12
C ASP A 49 5.06 -3.15 25.69
N LEU A 50 4.38 -2.35 24.86
CA LEU A 50 4.84 -1.93 23.54
C LEU A 50 6.14 -1.12 23.67
N LYS A 51 7.23 -1.69 23.19
CA LYS A 51 8.55 -1.06 23.18
C LYS A 51 9.01 -0.73 21.78
N LEU A 52 9.78 0.33 21.66
CA LEU A 52 10.55 0.63 20.46
C LEU A 52 11.74 -0.34 20.41
N THR A 53 11.59 -1.49 19.75
CA THR A 53 12.63 -2.53 19.67
C THR A 53 12.79 -3.04 18.25
N GLY A 54 14.02 -3.05 17.71
CA GLY A 54 14.48 -3.84 16.55
C GLY A 54 13.85 -3.57 15.18
N HIS A 55 12.61 -3.09 15.11
CA HIS A 55 11.86 -2.80 13.90
C HIS A 55 11.90 -1.31 13.57
N SER A 56 11.63 -0.96 12.30
CA SER A 56 11.59 0.45 11.87
C SER A 56 10.65 1.25 12.78
N SER A 57 11.19 2.30 13.41
CA SER A 57 10.51 3.14 14.40
C SER A 57 9.17 3.70 13.92
N THR A 58 9.01 3.82 12.61
CA THR A 58 7.79 4.23 11.92
C THR A 58 6.57 3.37 12.28
N TYR A 59 6.71 2.04 12.26
CA TYR A 59 5.61 1.12 12.61
C TYR A 59 5.18 1.30 14.06
N TYR A 60 6.14 1.44 14.97
CA TYR A 60 5.89 1.67 16.38
C TYR A 60 5.07 2.96 16.59
N PHE A 61 5.51 4.08 16.03
CA PHE A 61 4.81 5.36 16.19
C PHE A 61 3.42 5.35 15.54
N ASP A 62 3.26 4.68 14.40
CA ASP A 62 1.95 4.58 13.74
C ASP A 62 0.95 3.74 14.55
N LEU A 63 1.43 2.65 15.17
CA LEU A 63 0.61 1.81 16.05
C LEU A 63 0.26 2.54 17.35
N THR A 64 1.24 3.16 18.02
CA THR A 64 1.02 3.83 19.30
C THR A 64 0.06 5.01 19.20
N LEU A 65 0.09 5.75 18.08
CA LEU A 65 -0.88 6.81 17.78
C LEU A 65 -2.33 6.38 17.95
N ILE A 66 -2.65 5.13 17.59
CA ILE A 66 -4.02 4.59 17.69
C ILE A 66 -4.22 3.81 18.99
N SER A 67 -3.24 3.01 19.42
CA SER A 67 -3.39 2.18 20.61
C SER A 67 -3.48 2.99 21.90
N ASP A 68 -2.90 4.19 21.95
CA ASP A 68 -2.96 5.09 23.11
C ASP A 68 -4.36 5.62 23.43
N LEU A 69 -5.32 5.45 22.51
CA LEU A 69 -6.74 5.73 22.71
C LEU A 69 -7.45 4.68 23.59
N PHE A 70 -6.76 3.60 23.96
CA PHE A 70 -7.32 2.46 24.67
C PHE A 70 -6.63 2.19 26.00
N SER A 71 -7.29 1.39 26.86
CA SER A 71 -6.72 0.98 28.15
C SER A 71 -5.41 0.23 27.95
N LYS A 72 -4.38 0.61 28.71
CA LYS A 72 -3.03 0.03 28.64
C LYS A 72 -2.97 -1.45 29.01
N HIS A 73 -4.00 -1.99 29.66
CA HIS A 73 -4.12 -3.42 30.00
C HIS A 73 -4.58 -4.30 28.84
N LYS A 74 -5.14 -3.71 27.77
CA LYS A 74 -5.52 -4.48 26.59
C LYS A 74 -4.27 -5.05 25.93
N LYS A 75 -4.44 -6.17 25.22
CA LYS A 75 -3.42 -6.95 24.56
C LYS A 75 -3.64 -7.02 23.07
N ILE A 76 -2.55 -7.06 22.31
CA ILE A 76 -2.54 -7.18 20.85
C ILE A 76 -1.48 -8.18 20.39
N ASN A 77 -1.73 -8.78 19.23
CA ASN A 77 -0.70 -9.36 18.37
C ASN A 77 -0.43 -8.40 17.21
N PHE A 78 0.82 -8.28 16.80
CA PHE A 78 1.20 -7.53 15.61
C PHE A 78 2.44 -8.13 14.95
N LEU A 79 2.55 -7.95 13.64
CA LEU A 79 3.76 -8.25 12.88
C LEU A 79 4.15 -7.01 12.08
N PHE A 80 5.36 -6.51 12.32
CA PHE A 80 5.94 -5.39 11.59
C PHE A 80 6.77 -5.90 10.41
N GLY A 81 6.58 -5.27 9.25
CA GLY A 81 7.28 -5.62 8.02
C GLY A 81 6.32 -5.84 6.85
N ASP A 82 6.87 -6.46 5.82
CA ASP A 82 6.18 -6.81 4.59
C ASP A 82 5.58 -8.21 4.76
N ILE A 83 4.33 -8.28 5.21
CA ILE A 83 3.65 -9.54 5.51
C ILE A 83 2.87 -10.01 4.29
N THR A 84 3.24 -11.18 3.77
CA THR A 84 2.67 -11.80 2.55
C THR A 84 2.02 -13.16 2.82
N HIS A 85 1.74 -13.45 4.08
CA HIS A 85 1.01 -14.63 4.52
C HIS A 85 -0.09 -14.20 5.50
N VAL A 86 -1.09 -15.06 5.69
CA VAL A 86 -2.13 -14.84 6.70
C VAL A 86 -1.65 -15.47 8.01
N PRO A 87 -1.55 -14.71 9.13
CA PRO A 87 -1.17 -15.29 10.41
C PRO A 87 -2.22 -16.29 10.93
N ASP A 88 -1.79 -17.25 11.74
CA ASP A 88 -2.67 -18.28 12.34
C ASP A 88 -3.66 -17.70 13.35
N GLU A 89 -3.33 -16.53 13.92
CA GLU A 89 -4.12 -15.84 14.93
C GLU A 89 -4.40 -14.39 14.52
N PRO A 90 -5.51 -13.78 14.98
CA PRO A 90 -5.81 -12.38 14.75
C PRO A 90 -4.65 -11.45 15.11
N THR A 91 -4.06 -10.83 14.09
CA THR A 91 -2.79 -10.10 14.18
C THR A 91 -2.87 -8.82 13.37
N ILE A 92 -2.38 -7.72 13.97
CA ILE A 92 -2.29 -6.42 13.32
C ILE A 92 -1.09 -6.42 12.37
N VAL A 93 -1.32 -6.07 11.11
CA VAL A 93 -0.31 -6.07 10.05
C VAL A 93 -0.39 -4.81 9.19
N LYS A 94 0.71 -4.44 8.53
CA LYS A 94 0.73 -3.38 7.52
C LYS A 94 0.15 -3.85 6.18
N SER A 95 0.55 -5.06 5.79
CA SER A 95 0.19 -5.70 4.53
C SER A 95 -0.35 -7.11 4.77
N ARG A 96 -1.12 -7.62 3.81
CA ARG A 96 -1.62 -8.99 3.78
C ARG A 96 -1.90 -9.45 2.35
N PRO A 97 -2.00 -10.77 2.10
CA PRO A 97 -2.51 -11.28 0.84
C PRO A 97 -3.94 -10.82 0.56
N ILE A 98 -4.23 -10.49 -0.70
CA ILE A 98 -5.60 -10.27 -1.17
C ILE A 98 -6.26 -11.63 -1.33
N SER A 99 -7.19 -11.95 -0.42
CA SER A 99 -7.89 -13.23 -0.40
C SER A 99 -9.18 -13.11 0.42
N ASP A 100 -10.11 -14.03 0.18
CA ASP A 100 -11.27 -14.23 1.04
C ASP A 100 -10.88 -14.81 2.40
N ASN A 101 -9.73 -15.47 2.50
CA ASN A 101 -9.25 -16.18 3.68
C ASN A 101 -8.14 -15.43 4.44
N ASN A 102 -8.29 -14.12 4.63
CA ASN A 102 -7.31 -13.26 5.32
C ASN A 102 -7.81 -12.62 6.62
N GLN A 103 -8.80 -13.24 7.28
CA GLN A 103 -9.51 -12.69 8.45
C GLN A 103 -8.61 -12.39 9.64
N ASN A 104 -7.55 -13.19 9.81
CA ASN A 104 -6.56 -13.01 10.87
C ASN A 104 -5.56 -11.87 10.59
N SER A 105 -5.58 -11.29 9.38
CA SER A 105 -4.73 -10.16 9.02
C SER A 105 -5.51 -8.85 9.17
N ILE A 106 -5.39 -8.20 10.33
CA ILE A 106 -6.07 -6.93 10.61
C ILE A 106 -5.18 -5.80 10.10
N LEU A 107 -5.64 -5.10 9.07
CA LEU A 107 -4.88 -4.01 8.49
C LEU A 107 -4.97 -2.77 9.38
N LEU A 108 -3.82 -2.21 9.74
CA LEU A 108 -3.71 -0.82 10.18
C LEU A 108 -2.84 -0.04 9.19
N LYS A 109 -3.08 1.28 9.13
CA LYS A 109 -2.25 2.19 8.37
C LYS A 109 -0.90 2.29 9.11
N LEU A 110 0.08 1.47 8.73
CA LEU A 110 1.40 1.40 9.35
C LEU A 110 2.48 1.77 8.33
N ASN A 111 3.64 2.20 8.82
CA ASN A 111 4.75 2.69 8.00
C ASN A 111 4.30 3.80 7.02
N LYS A 112 3.46 4.71 7.52
CA LYS A 112 2.72 5.71 6.73
C LYS A 112 3.64 6.57 5.90
N ILE A 113 4.76 6.98 6.48
CA ILE A 113 5.74 7.89 5.87
C ILE A 113 6.32 7.33 4.57
N ARG A 114 6.41 6.01 4.43
CA ARG A 114 6.94 5.36 3.23
C ARG A 114 5.88 5.12 2.16
N HIS A 115 4.62 4.89 2.57
CA HIS A 115 3.58 4.40 1.67
C HIS A 115 2.49 5.42 1.31
N PHE A 116 2.26 6.45 2.14
CA PHE A 116 1.16 7.41 1.94
C PHE A 116 1.69 8.80 1.58
N ASN A 117 2.64 8.83 0.64
CA ASN A 117 3.09 10.05 0.00
C ASN A 117 2.21 10.29 -1.24
N PHE A 118 1.23 11.19 -1.12
CA PHE A 118 0.48 11.68 -2.27
C PHE A 118 1.16 12.96 -2.78
N ILE A 119 1.22 13.10 -4.08
CA ILE A 119 1.88 14.21 -4.77
C ILE A 119 0.89 15.00 -5.61
N ASP A 120 1.20 16.27 -5.83
CA ASP A 120 0.52 17.12 -6.80
C ASP A 120 1.35 17.16 -8.08
N ASP A 121 0.77 16.69 -9.19
CA ASP A 121 1.40 16.69 -10.50
C ASP A 121 0.78 17.76 -11.39
N TRP A 122 1.58 18.75 -11.76
CA TRP A 122 1.16 19.86 -12.62
C TRP A 122 1.38 19.59 -14.11
N LYS A 123 2.09 18.51 -14.47
CA LYS A 123 2.35 18.14 -15.86
C LYS A 123 1.11 17.49 -16.45
N LYS A 124 0.59 17.99 -17.56
CA LYS A 124 -0.58 17.39 -18.22
C LYS A 124 -0.20 16.05 -18.85
N PHE A 125 -1.14 15.11 -18.88
CA PHE A 125 -0.91 13.80 -19.49
C PHE A 125 -0.40 13.91 -20.94
N ASP A 126 -0.98 14.80 -21.74
CA ASP A 126 -0.63 14.96 -23.16
C ASP A 126 0.79 15.49 -23.39
N ASP A 127 1.35 16.21 -22.41
CA ASP A 127 2.68 16.82 -22.50
C ASP A 127 3.80 15.82 -22.09
N LYS A 128 3.42 14.65 -21.56
CA LYS A 128 4.36 13.61 -21.10
C LYS A 128 4.77 12.69 -22.25
N LYS A 129 5.94 12.05 -22.09
CA LYS A 129 6.49 11.07 -23.05
C LYS A 129 5.60 9.85 -23.16
N ASN A 130 5.31 9.41 -24.39
CA ASN A 130 4.60 8.15 -24.73
C ASN A 130 5.45 6.91 -24.42
N MET A 131 5.88 6.76 -23.17
CA MET A 131 6.80 5.71 -22.74
C MET A 131 6.46 5.28 -21.32
N LEU A 132 6.77 4.02 -21.01
CA LEU A 132 6.80 3.48 -19.66
C LEU A 132 8.11 3.84 -18.98
N VAL A 133 8.07 4.25 -17.72
CA VAL A 133 9.26 4.41 -16.88
C VAL A 133 9.15 3.62 -15.57
N THR A 134 10.28 3.10 -15.10
CA THR A 134 10.43 2.74 -13.68
C THR A 134 11.89 2.72 -13.27
N ARG A 135 12.13 3.04 -12.00
CA ARG A 135 13.43 2.90 -11.32
C ARG A 135 13.21 2.25 -9.97
N GLY A 136 14.00 1.23 -9.66
CA GLY A 136 13.84 0.52 -8.41
C GLY A 136 14.95 -0.48 -8.14
N GLN A 137 15.07 -0.87 -6.88
CA GLN A 137 16.03 -1.88 -6.46
C GLN A 137 15.58 -3.26 -6.90
N VAL A 138 16.43 -3.98 -7.63
CA VAL A 138 16.18 -5.37 -8.01
C VAL A 138 17.09 -6.26 -7.18
N PHE A 139 16.51 -7.32 -6.64
CA PHE A 139 17.21 -8.33 -5.85
C PHE A 139 16.98 -9.68 -6.52
N ILE A 140 17.84 -10.65 -6.25
CA ILE A 140 17.76 -12.00 -6.86
C ILE A 140 16.41 -12.69 -6.65
N ASN A 141 15.75 -12.45 -5.52
CA ASN A 141 14.43 -13.01 -5.22
C ASN A 141 13.26 -12.26 -5.89
N HIS A 142 13.50 -11.12 -6.56
CA HIS A 142 12.48 -10.36 -7.28
C HIS A 142 12.32 -10.86 -8.72
N LYS A 143 11.93 -12.14 -8.87
CA LYS A 143 11.76 -12.78 -10.19
C LYS A 143 10.87 -11.94 -11.12
N ASN A 144 9.77 -11.40 -10.60
CA ASN A 144 8.86 -10.53 -11.36
C ASN A 144 9.54 -9.28 -11.94
N ARG A 145 10.47 -8.66 -11.22
CA ARG A 145 11.22 -7.49 -11.69
C ARG A 145 12.29 -7.88 -12.72
N ILE A 146 12.97 -9.01 -12.49
CA ILE A 146 13.95 -9.57 -13.43
C ILE A 146 13.25 -9.91 -14.75
N ASP A 147 12.13 -10.63 -14.72
CA ASP A 147 11.37 -11.01 -15.91
C ASP A 147 10.93 -9.79 -16.75
N LEU A 148 10.54 -8.69 -16.12
CA LEU A 148 10.19 -7.44 -16.81
C LEU A 148 11.40 -6.84 -17.53
N LEU A 149 12.55 -6.79 -16.85
CA LEU A 149 13.78 -6.21 -17.38
C LEU A 149 14.36 -7.06 -18.52
N GLU A 150 14.39 -8.37 -18.35
CA GLU A 150 14.79 -9.32 -19.39
C GLU A 150 14.03 -9.11 -20.70
N LYS A 151 12.72 -8.84 -20.62
CA LYS A 151 11.88 -8.65 -21.79
C LYS A 151 11.98 -7.24 -22.40
N TYR A 152 12.11 -6.20 -21.57
CA TYR A 152 11.81 -4.84 -22.02
C TYR A 152 12.86 -3.78 -21.73
N PHE A 153 14.02 -4.15 -21.17
CA PHE A 153 15.05 -3.16 -20.82
C PHE A 153 15.51 -2.30 -22.01
N ASP A 154 15.71 -2.89 -23.18
CA ASP A 154 16.12 -2.17 -24.40
C ASP A 154 14.94 -1.81 -25.33
N HIS A 155 13.70 -1.99 -24.88
CA HIS A 155 12.54 -1.73 -25.73
C HIS A 155 12.32 -0.20 -25.90
N PRO A 156 12.09 0.33 -27.11
CA PRO A 156 12.05 1.77 -27.36
C PRO A 156 10.90 2.53 -26.65
N LEU A 157 9.89 1.81 -26.16
CA LEU A 157 8.79 2.38 -25.36
C LEU A 157 9.00 2.24 -23.84
N CYS A 158 10.15 1.71 -23.40
CA CYS A 158 10.43 1.42 -22.01
C CYS A 158 11.73 2.10 -21.58
N ASN A 159 11.64 2.89 -20.52
CA ASN A 159 12.77 3.44 -19.81
C ASN A 159 12.79 2.86 -18.40
N ILE A 160 13.26 1.62 -18.27
CA ILE A 160 13.19 0.83 -17.03
C ILE A 160 14.60 0.42 -16.57
N GLY A 161 14.82 0.23 -15.28
CA GLY A 161 16.14 -0.19 -14.82
C GLY A 161 16.28 -0.44 -13.32
N ASN A 162 17.28 -1.26 -13.00
CA ASN A 162 17.74 -1.55 -11.66
C ASN A 162 18.64 -0.40 -11.16
N THR A 163 18.37 0.10 -9.97
CA THR A 163 19.18 1.18 -9.36
C THR A 163 20.18 0.68 -8.31
N ARG A 164 20.32 -0.64 -8.17
CA ARG A 164 21.12 -1.30 -7.14
C ARG A 164 22.28 -2.08 -7.79
N LYS A 165 23.46 -2.07 -7.18
CA LYS A 165 24.70 -2.60 -7.80
C LYS A 165 25.07 -4.03 -7.40
N ASP A 166 24.34 -4.66 -6.48
CA ASP A 166 24.61 -5.99 -5.91
C ASP A 166 23.78 -7.12 -6.55
N LEU A 167 23.11 -6.84 -7.67
CA LEU A 167 22.55 -7.89 -8.51
C LEU A 167 23.69 -8.46 -9.36
N GLU A 168 24.11 -9.67 -9.03
CA GLU A 168 25.17 -10.37 -9.76
C GLU A 168 24.67 -10.85 -11.14
N ALA A 169 25.57 -10.92 -12.13
CA ALA A 169 25.22 -11.31 -13.49
C ALA A 169 24.62 -12.73 -13.53
N GLU A 170 25.22 -13.68 -12.81
CA GLU A 170 24.76 -15.07 -12.71
C GLU A 170 23.37 -15.22 -12.08
N ALA A 171 22.85 -14.18 -11.42
CA ALA A 171 21.51 -14.16 -10.85
C ALA A 171 20.41 -13.95 -11.90
N THR A 172 20.77 -13.66 -13.16
CA THR A 172 19.84 -13.31 -14.24
C THR A 172 20.02 -14.24 -15.44
N PRO A 173 18.94 -14.62 -16.15
CA PRO A 173 19.03 -15.46 -17.35
C PRO A 173 19.98 -14.93 -18.43
N SER A 174 20.02 -13.61 -18.64
CA SER A 174 20.86 -12.98 -19.67
C SER A 174 22.28 -12.62 -19.22
N GLY A 175 22.61 -12.78 -17.93
CA GLY A 175 23.87 -12.27 -17.39
C GLY A 175 23.93 -10.74 -17.23
N ARG A 176 22.79 -10.04 -17.32
CA ARG A 176 22.70 -8.57 -17.28
C ARG A 176 22.22 -8.10 -15.91
N THR A 177 22.84 -7.03 -15.42
CA THR A 177 22.46 -6.41 -14.14
C THR A 177 21.43 -5.28 -14.28
N PHE A 178 21.14 -4.87 -15.52
CA PHE A 178 20.13 -3.87 -15.89
C PHE A 178 20.31 -2.51 -15.17
N ASN A 179 21.55 -2.16 -14.85
CA ASN A 179 21.86 -1.00 -14.04
C ASN A 179 21.56 0.33 -14.75
N MET A 180 20.82 1.20 -14.06
CA MET A 180 20.52 2.58 -14.47
C MET A 180 20.68 3.52 -13.28
N ASN A 181 20.91 4.80 -13.56
CA ASN A 181 20.89 5.83 -12.52
C ASN A 181 19.49 5.93 -11.88
N THR A 182 19.46 6.27 -10.60
CA THR A 182 18.24 6.62 -9.89
C THR A 182 17.53 7.79 -10.58
N MET A 183 16.20 7.81 -10.53
CA MET A 183 15.38 8.96 -10.92
C MET A 183 14.53 9.40 -9.73
N SER A 184 14.40 10.71 -9.57
CA SER A 184 13.42 11.34 -8.69
C SER A 184 11.99 11.01 -9.14
N ILE A 185 11.01 11.30 -8.26
CA ILE A 185 9.60 11.22 -8.64
C ILE A 185 9.32 12.21 -9.77
N GLU A 186 9.81 13.44 -9.69
CA GLU A 186 9.55 14.50 -10.67
C GLU A 186 10.02 14.16 -12.09
N GLU A 187 11.18 13.51 -12.23
CA GLU A 187 11.68 13.02 -13.52
C GLU A 187 10.84 11.85 -14.06
N GLN A 188 10.33 10.98 -13.19
CA GLN A 188 9.43 9.90 -13.61
C GLN A 188 8.06 10.44 -14.06
N LEU A 189 7.63 11.59 -13.53
CA LEU A 189 6.41 12.27 -13.97
C LEU A 189 6.52 12.89 -15.37
N ASP A 190 7.69 12.87 -16.03
CA ASP A 190 7.79 13.22 -17.46
C ASP A 190 7.24 12.13 -18.39
N TYR A 191 6.81 10.99 -17.85
CA TYR A 191 6.36 9.83 -18.60
C TYR A 191 4.88 9.58 -18.37
N LYS A 192 4.15 9.25 -19.44
CA LYS A 192 2.72 8.94 -19.35
C LYS A 192 2.44 7.73 -18.47
N PHE A 193 3.33 6.75 -18.49
CA PHE A 193 3.12 5.46 -17.84
C PHE A 193 4.24 5.17 -16.86
N ILE A 194 3.89 4.74 -15.65
CA ILE A 194 4.86 4.39 -14.60
C ILE A 194 4.56 2.98 -14.11
N PHE A 195 5.57 2.11 -14.15
CA PHE A 195 5.39 0.71 -13.76
C PHE A 195 5.40 0.56 -12.23
N ALA A 196 4.30 0.06 -11.68
CA ALA A 196 4.14 -0.23 -10.26
C ALA A 196 4.52 -1.70 -9.96
N TRP A 197 5.82 -2.02 -10.03
CA TRP A 197 6.31 -3.36 -9.70
C TRP A 197 6.40 -3.62 -8.19
N GLU A 198 5.68 -4.64 -7.74
CA GLU A 198 5.79 -5.17 -6.37
C GLU A 198 7.21 -5.71 -6.09
N GLY A 199 7.63 -5.59 -4.84
CA GLY A 199 8.88 -6.18 -4.33
C GLY A 199 8.53 -7.34 -3.43
N ASN A 200 8.81 -7.19 -2.12
CA ASN A 200 8.38 -8.18 -1.13
C ASN A 200 6.85 -8.25 -1.00
N ASP A 201 6.15 -7.11 -0.87
CA ASP A 201 4.69 -7.08 -0.69
C ASP A 201 3.93 -6.24 -1.73
N VAL A 202 3.98 -4.92 -1.63
CA VAL A 202 3.24 -3.97 -2.48
C VAL A 202 4.19 -2.98 -3.14
N ALA A 203 3.79 -2.48 -4.30
CA ALA A 203 4.51 -1.43 -4.99
C ALA A 203 4.43 -0.12 -4.18
N THR A 204 5.55 0.29 -3.58
CA THR A 204 5.62 1.52 -2.77
C THR A 204 5.27 2.77 -3.60
N ASN A 205 5.54 2.73 -4.91
CA ASN A 205 5.26 3.84 -5.81
C ASN A 205 3.80 4.01 -6.22
N LEU A 206 2.97 2.99 -6.05
CA LEU A 206 1.59 3.00 -6.56
C LEU A 206 0.77 4.22 -6.11
N LYS A 207 0.90 4.62 -4.84
CA LYS A 207 0.09 5.69 -4.25
C LYS A 207 0.40 7.05 -4.86
N TRP A 208 1.68 7.36 -5.08
CA TRP A 208 2.07 8.63 -5.69
C TRP A 208 1.83 8.63 -7.20
N ILE A 209 1.92 7.46 -7.87
CA ILE A 209 1.53 7.37 -9.28
C ILE A 209 0.03 7.67 -9.43
N MET A 210 -0.80 7.01 -8.61
CA MET A 210 -2.25 7.18 -8.66
C MET A 210 -2.73 8.58 -8.24
N SER A 211 -1.90 9.37 -7.56
CA SER A 211 -2.21 10.77 -7.26
C SER A 211 -1.65 11.75 -8.31
N SER A 212 -0.97 11.25 -9.34
CA SER A 212 -0.34 12.06 -10.40
C SER A 212 -1.16 12.04 -11.70
N ASN A 213 -0.71 12.78 -12.71
CA ASN A 213 -1.28 12.72 -14.07
C ASN A 213 -0.56 11.70 -14.95
N SER A 214 0.24 10.80 -14.36
CA SER A 214 0.76 9.60 -15.01
C SER A 214 -0.04 8.37 -14.57
N ILE A 215 -0.08 7.34 -15.41
CA ILE A 215 -0.91 6.16 -15.17
C ILE A 215 -0.07 4.99 -14.65
N ALA A 216 -0.53 4.36 -13.58
CA ALA A 216 0.06 3.13 -13.06
C ALA A 216 -0.15 2.00 -14.05
N VAL A 217 0.92 1.28 -14.35
CA VAL A 217 0.89 0.03 -15.15
C VAL A 217 1.39 -1.09 -14.26
N MET A 218 0.58 -2.13 -14.08
CA MET A 218 0.92 -3.26 -13.21
C MET A 218 0.03 -4.47 -13.48
N PRO A 219 0.47 -5.68 -13.11
CA PRO A 219 -0.42 -6.82 -12.95
C PRO A 219 -1.44 -6.62 -11.82
N THR A 220 -2.35 -7.57 -11.68
CA THR A 220 -3.26 -7.61 -10.53
C THR A 220 -2.45 -7.68 -9.22
N PRO A 221 -2.67 -6.77 -8.25
CA PRO A 221 -1.93 -6.77 -7.00
C PRO A 221 -2.20 -8.05 -6.21
N LYS A 222 -1.15 -8.58 -5.57
CA LYS A 222 -1.23 -9.85 -4.80
C LYS A 222 -1.41 -9.60 -3.31
N ASN A 223 -0.90 -8.47 -2.84
CA ASN A 223 -1.03 -8.03 -1.46
C ASN A 223 -1.69 -6.66 -1.40
N GLU A 224 -2.23 -6.35 -0.24
CA GLU A 224 -2.82 -5.06 0.05
C GLU A 224 -2.33 -4.52 1.37
N THR A 225 -2.43 -3.20 1.49
CA THR A 225 -2.21 -2.42 2.69
C THR A 225 -3.48 -1.65 3.04
N TRP A 226 -3.35 -0.68 3.93
CA TRP A 226 -4.41 0.29 4.19
C TRP A 226 -4.90 1.03 2.92
N PHE A 227 -4.14 1.05 1.83
CA PHE A 227 -4.56 1.66 0.56
C PHE A 227 -5.61 0.85 -0.22
N MET A 228 -6.01 -0.34 0.26
CA MET A 228 -7.06 -1.16 -0.34
C MET A 228 -6.77 -1.56 -1.80
N GLU A 229 -5.54 -2.01 -2.07
CA GLU A 229 -5.11 -2.46 -3.40
C GLU A 229 -6.04 -3.54 -3.96
N GLY A 230 -6.60 -4.40 -3.11
CA GLY A 230 -7.58 -5.42 -3.51
C GLY A 230 -8.95 -4.88 -3.97
N SER A 231 -9.20 -3.57 -3.83
CA SER A 231 -10.40 -2.90 -4.35
C SER A 231 -10.14 -2.13 -5.65
N LEU A 232 -8.91 -2.12 -6.15
CA LEU A 232 -8.58 -1.55 -7.44
C LEU A 232 -9.21 -2.37 -8.56
N THR A 233 -9.50 -1.72 -9.68
CA THR A 233 -10.25 -2.30 -10.80
C THR A 233 -9.37 -2.17 -12.03
N PRO A 234 -8.98 -3.30 -12.66
CA PRO A 234 -8.21 -3.33 -13.90
C PRO A 234 -8.80 -2.43 -14.99
N ASP A 235 -7.94 -1.69 -15.70
CA ASP A 235 -8.30 -0.78 -16.80
C ASP A 235 -9.32 0.33 -16.43
N TYR A 236 -9.58 0.52 -15.13
CA TYR A 236 -10.42 1.59 -14.60
C TYR A 236 -9.62 2.50 -13.66
N HIS A 237 -8.91 1.93 -12.68
CA HIS A 237 -8.06 2.68 -11.74
C HIS A 237 -6.57 2.68 -12.16
N TYR A 238 -6.16 1.73 -13.00
CA TYR A 238 -4.80 1.55 -13.49
C TYR A 238 -4.83 0.73 -14.79
N ILE A 239 -3.74 0.75 -15.56
CA ILE A 239 -3.61 -0.08 -16.76
C ILE A 239 -3.14 -1.48 -16.34
N HIS A 240 -3.97 -2.47 -16.58
CA HIS A 240 -3.65 -3.84 -16.26
C HIS A 240 -2.79 -4.49 -17.35
N VAL A 241 -1.79 -5.26 -16.94
CA VAL A 241 -0.99 -6.14 -17.79
C VAL A 241 -0.96 -7.56 -17.22
N LYS A 242 -0.72 -8.55 -18.06
CA LYS A 242 -0.56 -9.94 -17.62
C LYS A 242 0.65 -10.11 -16.71
N ASP A 243 0.62 -11.15 -15.87
CA ASP A 243 1.74 -11.51 -14.98
C ASP A 243 3.04 -11.82 -15.73
N ASP A 244 2.94 -12.26 -16.99
CA ASP A 244 4.08 -12.49 -17.87
C ASP A 244 4.45 -11.27 -18.72
N TYR A 245 3.72 -10.16 -18.58
CA TYR A 245 3.91 -8.90 -19.31
C TYR A 245 3.79 -9.01 -20.83
N SER A 246 3.22 -10.08 -21.37
CA SER A 246 3.13 -10.30 -22.82
C SER A 246 2.31 -9.25 -23.57
N ASP A 247 1.40 -8.56 -22.88
CA ASP A 247 0.52 -7.50 -23.41
C ASP A 247 1.00 -6.08 -23.08
N LEU A 248 2.17 -5.93 -22.44
CA LEU A 248 2.65 -4.62 -21.97
C LEU A 248 2.74 -3.59 -23.10
N ILE A 249 3.42 -3.93 -24.20
CA ILE A 249 3.66 -2.99 -25.30
C ILE A 249 2.38 -2.63 -26.04
N GLU A 250 1.46 -3.59 -26.19
CA GLU A 250 0.14 -3.36 -26.76
C GLU A 250 -0.62 -2.32 -25.93
N LYS A 251 -0.67 -2.49 -24.60
CA LYS A 251 -1.32 -1.56 -23.67
C LYS A 251 -0.70 -0.16 -23.72
N ILE A 252 0.64 -0.05 -23.72
CA ILE A 252 1.31 1.26 -23.82
C ILE A 252 0.96 1.99 -25.11
N LYS A 253 0.94 1.29 -26.26
CA LYS A 253 0.55 1.88 -27.55
C LYS A 253 -0.91 2.31 -27.52
N TYR A 254 -1.81 1.41 -27.11
CA TYR A 254 -3.24 1.68 -27.04
C TYR A 254 -3.55 2.96 -26.25
N TYR A 255 -3.06 3.09 -25.02
CA TYR A 255 -3.35 4.27 -24.20
C TYR A 255 -2.53 5.51 -24.59
N SER A 256 -1.47 5.36 -25.40
CA SER A 256 -0.80 6.51 -26.01
C SER A 256 -1.67 7.14 -27.10
N ASP A 257 -2.36 6.31 -27.88
CA ASP A 257 -3.19 6.73 -29.00
C ASP A 257 -4.63 7.10 -28.56
N ASN A 258 -5.08 6.59 -27.41
CA ASN A 258 -6.42 6.82 -26.85
C ASN A 258 -6.37 7.71 -25.59
N SER A 259 -5.93 8.97 -25.75
CA SER A 259 -5.74 9.90 -24.62
C SER A 259 -7.00 10.12 -23.77
N SER A 260 -8.20 10.12 -24.36
CA SER A 260 -9.44 10.29 -23.60
C SER A 260 -9.69 9.16 -22.60
N GLU A 261 -9.47 7.90 -23.00
CA GLU A 261 -9.60 6.75 -22.10
C GLU A 261 -8.52 6.76 -21.02
N ALA A 262 -7.30 7.11 -21.39
CA ALA A 262 -6.19 7.25 -20.46
C ALA A 262 -6.50 8.31 -19.37
N LYS A 263 -7.06 9.46 -19.75
CA LYS A 263 -7.49 10.51 -18.81
C LYS A 263 -8.63 10.08 -17.91
N ASN A 264 -9.55 9.23 -18.40
CA ASN A 264 -10.59 8.65 -17.53
C ASN A 264 -9.97 7.77 -16.43
N ILE A 265 -8.95 6.98 -16.76
CA ILE A 265 -8.21 6.19 -15.75
C ILE A 265 -7.55 7.11 -14.71
N ILE A 266 -6.95 8.22 -15.14
CA ILE A 266 -6.35 9.21 -14.22
C ILE A 266 -7.41 9.76 -13.27
N GLN A 267 -8.57 10.19 -13.80
CA GLN A 267 -9.64 10.73 -12.97
C GLN A 267 -10.15 9.71 -11.94
N ASN A 268 -10.36 8.47 -12.37
CA ASN A 268 -10.77 7.39 -11.47
C ASN A 268 -9.72 7.10 -10.39
N ALA A 269 -8.43 7.15 -10.74
CA ALA A 269 -7.34 7.00 -9.79
C ALA A 269 -7.31 8.14 -8.76
N HIS A 270 -7.54 9.40 -9.20
CA HIS A 270 -7.64 10.56 -8.31
C HIS A 270 -8.83 10.43 -7.36
N ASP A 271 -9.99 10.04 -7.87
CA ASP A 271 -11.20 9.82 -7.05
C ASP A 271 -10.96 8.72 -6.01
N PHE A 272 -10.28 7.64 -6.40
CA PHE A 272 -9.87 6.58 -5.48
C PHE A 272 -8.90 7.10 -4.42
N VAL A 273 -7.88 7.87 -4.79
CA VAL A 273 -6.90 8.43 -3.84
C VAL A 273 -7.56 9.41 -2.88
N ASN A 274 -8.50 10.23 -3.35
CA ASN A 274 -9.12 11.28 -2.57
C ASN A 274 -9.85 10.75 -1.32
N GLN A 275 -10.30 9.49 -1.34
CA GLN A 275 -10.94 8.84 -0.19
C GLN A 275 -10.02 8.76 1.06
N PHE A 276 -8.70 8.93 0.90
CA PHE A 276 -7.69 8.86 1.97
C PHE A 276 -7.23 10.24 2.50
N ASN A 277 -7.76 11.35 1.97
CA ASN A 277 -7.32 12.71 2.30
C ASN A 277 -7.91 13.25 3.61
N ASP A 278 -9.07 12.75 4.06
CA ASP A 278 -9.67 13.15 5.32
C ASP A 278 -8.94 12.50 6.52
N ILE A 279 -7.95 13.22 7.06
CA ILE A 279 -7.12 12.77 8.18
C ILE A 279 -7.96 12.38 9.39
N ARG A 280 -9.03 13.12 9.70
CA ARG A 280 -9.88 12.84 10.87
C ARG A 280 -10.64 11.54 10.66
N ARG A 281 -11.25 11.35 9.49
CA ARG A 281 -11.95 10.11 9.12
C ARG A 281 -11.01 8.91 9.11
N GLU A 282 -9.79 9.07 8.61
CA GLU A 282 -8.77 8.02 8.61
C GLU A 282 -8.34 7.61 10.03
N LEU A 283 -8.26 8.56 10.97
CA LEU A 283 -8.02 8.27 12.39
C LEU A 283 -9.22 7.58 13.04
N GLN A 284 -10.45 7.99 12.71
CA GLN A 284 -11.67 7.35 13.19
C GLN A 284 -11.79 5.91 12.70
N ILE A 285 -11.54 5.64 11.41
CA ILE A 285 -11.56 4.29 10.84
C ILE A 285 -10.50 3.41 11.51
N GLN A 286 -9.23 3.85 11.63
CA GLN A 286 -8.19 3.09 12.35
C GLN A 286 -8.57 2.78 13.79
N THR A 287 -9.14 3.77 14.49
CA THR A 287 -9.62 3.59 15.86
C THR A 287 -10.72 2.55 15.94
N LEU A 288 -11.68 2.57 15.01
CA LEU A 288 -12.79 1.62 14.96
C LEU A 288 -12.34 0.21 14.54
N VAL A 289 -11.34 0.09 13.67
CA VAL A 289 -10.70 -1.17 13.31
C VAL A 289 -10.10 -1.85 14.55
N LEU A 290 -9.33 -1.08 15.35
CA LEU A 290 -8.72 -1.59 16.57
C LEU A 290 -9.76 -1.80 17.69
N ASP A 291 -10.80 -0.97 17.74
CA ASP A 291 -11.93 -1.16 18.65
C ASP A 291 -12.67 -2.48 18.38
N LYS A 292 -12.90 -2.80 17.10
CA LYS A 292 -13.51 -4.05 16.65
C LYS A 292 -12.65 -5.26 17.05
N TYR A 293 -11.33 -5.17 16.90
CA TYR A 293 -10.38 -6.19 17.40
C TYR A 293 -10.60 -6.44 18.90
N PHE A 294 -10.59 -5.39 19.73
CA PHE A 294 -10.76 -5.55 21.17
C PHE A 294 -12.13 -6.05 21.60
N LYS A 295 -13.19 -5.64 20.89
CA LYS A 295 -14.56 -6.13 21.12
C LYS A 295 -14.67 -7.61 20.85
N ASN A 296 -13.99 -8.11 19.83
CA ASN A 296 -14.07 -9.53 19.46
C ASN A 296 -13.16 -10.42 20.31
N SER A 297 -12.12 -9.86 20.94
CA SER A 297 -11.23 -10.59 21.87
C SER A 297 -11.70 -10.66 23.33
N ASP A 298 -12.93 -10.24 23.64
CA ASP A 298 -13.49 -10.14 25.00
C ASP A 298 -12.64 -9.34 26.01
N GLN A 299 -11.91 -8.34 25.52
CA GLN A 299 -11.06 -7.48 26.35
C GLN A 299 -11.77 -6.24 26.88
N TYR A 300 -13.10 -6.18 26.76
CA TYR A 300 -13.93 -5.18 27.42
C TYR A 300 -14.51 -5.79 28.70
N PRO A 301 -14.67 -5.01 29.78
CA PRO A 301 -15.33 -5.49 30.98
C PRO A 301 -16.70 -6.07 30.60
N ILE A 302 -17.03 -7.23 31.16
CA ILE A 302 -18.40 -7.72 31.17
C ILE A 302 -19.20 -6.66 31.93
N LYS A 303 -20.15 -6.03 31.26
CA LYS A 303 -21.07 -5.07 31.88
C LYS A 303 -22.09 -5.79 32.74
#